data_AF-A0A059DJ12-F1
#
_entry.id   AF-A0A059DJ12-F1
#
_cell.length_a   1.000
_cell.length_b   1.000
_cell.length_c   1.000
_cell.angle_alpha   90.00
_cell.angle_beta   90.00
_cell.angle_gamma   90.00
#
_symmetry.space_group_name_H-M   'P 1'
#
loop_
_entity.id
_entity.type
_entity.pdbx_description
1 polymer ?
#
loop_
_entity_poly.entity_id
_entity_poly.type
_entity_poly.pdbx_seq_one_letter_code
_entity_poly.pdbx_strand_id
1 'polypeptide(L)'
;NGVYLLLTSPDVSVQDFCNNVWGGQTITFPSIVGYTLPYAWVGNSAKLCPGQCAYPFAVPDYIPGLKPLKAPNGDAGVDGMVSVIAHEIAELASNPLANAWYAGQDPSFPVEIADLCEGIYGTGGGGSYTGQMLEDGDGTTYNMKGIRRKFLVQWVWNHVVSYCTGPNALDQ
;
A
#
# COMPACT_ATOMS: atom_id res chain seq x y z
N ASN A 1 1.44 -23.48 -4.61
CA ASN A 1 0.74 -22.18 -4.65
C ASN A 1 1.50 -21.19 -3.79
N GLY A 2 1.78 -20.00 -4.31
CA GLY A 2 2.57 -18.98 -3.63
C GLY A 2 2.28 -17.60 -4.20
N VAL A 3 2.61 -16.57 -3.42
CA VAL A 3 2.59 -15.17 -3.84
C VAL A 3 4.00 -14.81 -4.29
N TYR A 4 4.11 -14.21 -5.48
CA TYR A 4 5.39 -13.78 -6.04
C TYR A 4 5.45 -12.26 -5.99
N LEU A 5 6.54 -11.75 -5.42
CA LEU A 5 6.81 -10.32 -5.31
C LEU A 5 8.06 -9.99 -6.12
N LEU A 6 7.96 -8.97 -6.97
CA LEU A 6 9.09 -8.37 -7.65
C LEU A 6 9.39 -7.02 -6.99
N LEU A 7 10.56 -6.86 -6.38
CA LEU A 7 10.97 -5.61 -5.74
C LEU A 7 12.02 -4.94 -6.62
N THR A 8 11.84 -3.67 -6.99
CA THR A 8 12.88 -2.96 -7.77
C THR A 8 14.03 -2.47 -6.90
N SER A 9 15.23 -2.64 -7.44
CA SER A 9 16.43 -2.04 -6.86
C SER A 9 16.46 -0.52 -7.12
N PRO A 10 17.25 0.25 -6.34
CA PRO A 10 17.32 1.70 -6.49
C PRO A 10 17.83 2.22 -7.84
N ASP A 11 18.49 1.37 -8.63
CA ASP A 11 19.06 1.68 -9.94
C ASP A 11 18.16 1.27 -11.12
N VAL A 12 16.97 0.71 -10.83
CA VAL A 12 15.98 0.36 -11.85
C VAL A 12 14.91 1.45 -11.93
N SER A 13 14.78 2.04 -13.11
CA SER A 13 13.67 2.94 -13.44
C SER A 13 12.52 2.15 -14.05
N VAL A 14 11.30 2.41 -13.59
CA VAL A 14 10.08 1.85 -14.18
C VAL A 14 9.30 2.95 -14.88
N GLN A 15 8.81 2.65 -16.08
CA GLN A 15 8.01 3.58 -16.85
C GLN A 15 6.72 3.91 -16.09
N ASP A 16 6.30 5.17 -16.13
CA ASP A 16 5.10 5.69 -15.45
C ASP A 16 5.09 5.55 -13.92
N PHE A 17 6.21 5.11 -13.34
CA PHE A 17 6.42 5.18 -11.91
C PHE A 17 6.28 6.62 -11.43
N CYS A 18 5.57 6.82 -10.31
CA CYS A 18 5.14 8.10 -9.76
C CYS A 18 3.90 8.76 -10.36
N ASN A 19 3.33 8.25 -11.45
CA ASN A 19 2.04 8.75 -11.97
C ASN A 19 0.87 8.04 -11.28
N ASN A 20 0.84 8.08 -9.94
CA ASN A 20 -0.08 7.34 -9.07
C ASN A 20 0.10 5.80 -9.09
N VAL A 21 1.31 5.35 -9.41
CA VAL A 21 1.67 3.92 -9.38
C VAL A 21 3.01 3.79 -8.65
N TRP A 22 2.98 3.14 -7.49
CA TRP A 22 4.15 2.82 -6.65
C TRP A 22 4.34 1.31 -6.44
N GLY A 23 3.33 0.54 -6.83
CA GLY A 23 3.32 -0.89 -6.98
C GLY A 23 2.24 -1.26 -8.00
N GLY A 24 2.09 -2.53 -8.29
CA GLY A 24 0.96 -3.02 -9.05
C GLY A 24 0.96 -4.53 -9.13
N GLN A 25 -0.22 -5.13 -9.11
CA GLN A 25 -0.41 -6.54 -9.37
C GLN A 25 -0.73 -6.81 -10.85
N THR A 26 -0.14 -7.85 -11.41
CA THR A 26 -0.39 -8.24 -12.80
C THR A 26 -0.10 -9.72 -13.02
N ILE A 27 -0.35 -10.19 -14.24
CA ILE A 27 -0.13 -11.57 -14.64
C ILE A 27 1.00 -11.66 -15.67
N THR A 28 1.79 -12.73 -15.60
CA THR A 28 2.74 -13.03 -16.67
C THR A 28 1.98 -13.30 -17.96
N PHE A 29 2.37 -12.65 -19.06
CA PHE A 29 2.00 -13.13 -20.38
C PHE A 29 2.58 -14.55 -20.57
N PRO A 30 1.79 -15.52 -21.06
CA PRO A 30 2.16 -16.93 -21.01
C PRO A 30 3.46 -17.18 -21.78
N SER A 31 4.56 -17.29 -21.04
CA SER A 31 5.85 -17.77 -21.55
C SER A 31 5.85 -19.30 -21.67
N ILE A 32 4.89 -19.96 -21.02
CA ILE A 32 4.60 -21.39 -21.07
C ILE A 32 3.10 -21.54 -21.36
N VAL A 33 2.75 -22.36 -22.35
CA VAL A 33 1.35 -22.61 -22.72
C VAL A 33 0.57 -23.16 -21.54
N GLY A 34 -0.55 -22.52 -21.21
CA GLY A 34 -1.46 -22.94 -20.14
C GLY A 34 -1.05 -22.49 -18.73
N TYR A 35 -0.01 -21.66 -18.58
CA TYR A 35 0.41 -21.12 -17.29
C TYR A 35 0.32 -19.59 -17.28
N THR A 36 -0.49 -19.10 -16.36
CA THR A 36 -0.59 -17.68 -15.99
C THR A 36 -0.17 -17.54 -14.55
N LEU A 37 0.88 -16.76 -14.28
CA LEU A 37 1.35 -16.51 -12.94
C LEU A 37 0.97 -15.09 -12.52
N PRO A 38 0.10 -14.92 -11.50
CA PRO A 38 -0.15 -13.64 -10.90
C PRO A 38 1.01 -13.27 -9.96
N TYR A 39 1.46 -12.02 -10.02
CA TYR A 39 2.52 -11.49 -9.20
C TYR A 39 2.25 -10.02 -8.86
N ALA A 40 2.79 -9.55 -7.74
CA ALA A 40 2.81 -8.15 -7.39
C ALA A 40 4.22 -7.59 -7.60
N TRP A 41 4.29 -6.37 -8.10
CA TRP A 41 5.52 -5.60 -8.20
C TRP A 41 5.47 -4.40 -7.25
N VAL A 42 6.60 -4.11 -6.62
CA VAL A 42 6.75 -3.00 -5.68
C VAL A 42 7.97 -2.18 -6.07
N GLY A 43 7.73 -0.88 -6.21
CA GLY A 43 8.77 0.10 -6.50
C GLY A 43 9.70 0.39 -5.33
N ASN A 44 10.84 1.01 -5.63
CA ASN A 44 11.71 1.53 -4.59
C ASN A 44 11.19 2.88 -4.07
N SER A 45 10.43 2.85 -2.96
CA SER A 45 9.84 4.03 -2.35
C SER A 45 10.84 5.06 -1.82
N ALA A 46 12.11 4.68 -1.60
CA ALA A 46 13.14 5.61 -1.12
C ALA A 46 13.64 6.54 -2.23
N LYS A 47 13.80 6.00 -3.45
CA LYS A 47 14.49 6.70 -4.54
C LYS A 47 13.55 7.42 -5.47
N LEU A 48 12.41 6.82 -5.75
CA LEU A 48 11.49 7.27 -6.77
C LEU A 48 10.23 7.82 -6.09
N CYS A 49 9.99 9.12 -6.21
CA CYS A 49 8.86 9.87 -5.66
C CYS A 49 8.46 9.48 -4.22
N PRO A 50 9.38 9.67 -3.26
CA PRO A 50 9.16 9.26 -1.88
C PRO A 50 7.92 9.90 -1.26
N GLY A 51 7.58 11.14 -1.63
CA GLY A 51 6.39 11.84 -1.12
C GLY A 51 5.08 11.07 -1.29
N GLN A 52 4.97 10.25 -2.35
CA GLN A 52 3.82 9.39 -2.61
C GLN A 52 4.11 7.96 -2.19
N CYS A 53 5.23 7.38 -2.64
CA CYS A 53 5.53 5.95 -2.49
C CYS A 53 5.92 5.55 -1.05
N ALA A 54 6.37 6.51 -0.25
CA ALA A 54 6.71 6.33 1.16
C ALA A 54 5.76 7.14 2.07
N TYR A 55 4.60 7.56 1.56
CA TYR A 55 3.56 8.17 2.40
C TYR A 55 3.14 7.19 3.50
N PRO A 56 2.98 7.63 4.77
CA PRO A 56 3.05 9.00 5.28
C PRO A 56 4.43 9.39 5.86
N PHE A 57 5.48 8.60 5.63
CA PHE A 57 6.85 8.83 6.13
C PHE A 57 7.65 9.82 5.29
N ALA A 58 7.20 10.07 4.07
CA ALA A 58 7.51 11.24 3.27
C ALA A 58 6.18 11.83 2.78
N VAL A 59 6.13 13.14 2.57
CA VAL A 59 4.91 13.82 2.13
C VAL A 59 5.19 14.60 0.86
N PRO A 60 4.23 14.71 -0.07
CA PRO A 60 4.43 15.47 -1.29
C PRO A 60 4.54 16.98 -1.00
N ASP A 61 5.41 17.68 -1.73
CA ASP A 61 5.65 19.12 -1.56
C ASP A 61 4.39 19.98 -1.81
N TYR A 62 3.41 19.45 -2.55
CA TYR A 62 2.16 20.16 -2.84
C TYR A 62 1.14 20.13 -1.70
N ILE A 63 1.38 19.38 -0.60
CA ILE A 63 0.50 19.35 0.58
C ILE A 63 1.05 20.30 1.64
N PRO A 64 0.56 21.55 1.73
CA PRO A 64 1.13 22.54 2.64
C PRO A 64 0.88 22.18 4.11
N GLY A 65 1.92 22.28 4.93
CA GLY A 65 1.82 22.16 6.39
C GLY A 65 1.74 20.73 6.94
N LEU A 66 1.60 19.71 6.08
CA LEU A 66 1.71 18.31 6.49
C LEU A 66 3.17 17.96 6.76
N LYS A 67 3.44 17.32 7.90
CA LYS A 67 4.78 16.84 8.25
C LYS A 67 4.83 15.32 8.09
N PRO A 68 5.94 14.75 7.58
CA PRO A 68 6.09 13.31 7.54
C PRO A 68 6.07 12.69 8.94
N LEU A 69 5.47 11.50 9.03
CA LEU A 69 5.51 10.69 10.24
C LEU A 69 6.88 10.04 10.42
N LYS A 70 7.25 9.75 11.67
CA LYS A 70 8.50 9.06 11.96
C LYS A 70 8.33 7.57 11.71
N ALA A 71 9.15 7.04 10.80
CA ALA A 71 9.15 5.64 10.37
C ALA A 71 9.46 4.68 11.54
N PRO A 72 8.64 3.64 11.78
CA PRO A 72 8.77 2.76 12.95
C PRO A 72 10.02 1.89 12.96
N ASN A 73 10.69 1.71 11.81
CA ASN A 73 11.92 0.92 11.69
C ASN A 73 13.12 1.75 11.23
N GLY A 74 13.00 3.08 11.22
CA GLY A 74 14.10 4.02 11.00
C GLY A 74 14.46 4.29 9.54
N ASP A 75 13.79 3.66 8.58
CA ASP A 75 13.97 3.90 7.14
C ASP A 75 12.60 4.12 6.49
N ALA A 76 12.33 5.37 6.10
CA ALA A 76 11.06 5.77 5.49
C ALA A 76 10.78 5.03 4.17
N GLY A 77 11.83 4.75 3.39
CA GLY A 77 11.68 4.07 2.11
C GLY A 77 11.33 2.60 2.30
N VAL A 78 12.02 1.90 3.21
CA VAL A 78 11.71 0.50 3.53
C VAL A 78 10.34 0.39 4.18
N ASP A 79 10.01 1.24 5.16
CA ASP A 79 8.70 1.22 5.80
C ASP A 79 7.57 1.56 4.81
N GLY A 80 7.83 2.46 3.86
CA GLY A 80 6.94 2.73 2.73
C GLY A 80 6.73 1.49 1.86
N MET A 81 7.81 0.84 1.43
CA MET A 81 7.73 -0.41 0.65
C MET A 81 6.94 -1.50 1.37
N VAL A 82 7.05 -1.61 2.71
CA VAL A 82 6.25 -2.57 3.48
C VAL A 82 4.74 -2.28 3.38
N SER A 83 4.34 -1.01 3.43
CA SER A 83 2.94 -0.61 3.23
C SER A 83 2.47 -0.95 1.82
N VAL A 84 3.28 -0.67 0.79
CA VAL A 84 2.97 -1.04 -0.60
C VAL A 84 2.87 -2.55 -0.76
N ILE A 85 3.78 -3.34 -0.19
CA ILE A 85 3.67 -4.82 -0.22
C ILE A 85 2.33 -5.28 0.38
N ALA A 86 1.90 -4.69 1.50
CA ALA A 86 0.62 -5.04 2.12
C ALA A 86 -0.57 -4.69 1.21
N HIS A 87 -0.53 -3.53 0.56
CA HIS A 87 -1.50 -3.08 -0.42
C HIS A 87 -1.61 -4.07 -1.59
N GLU A 88 -0.50 -4.33 -2.28
CA GLU A 88 -0.49 -5.19 -3.47
C GLU A 88 -0.86 -6.65 -3.17
N ILE A 89 -0.46 -7.17 -2.00
CA ILE A 89 -0.85 -8.53 -1.60
C ILE A 89 -2.36 -8.62 -1.36
N ALA A 90 -2.98 -7.57 -0.82
CA ALA A 90 -4.42 -7.55 -0.61
C ALA A 90 -5.16 -7.61 -1.95
N GLU A 91 -4.73 -6.82 -2.92
CA GLU A 91 -5.34 -6.76 -4.25
C GLU A 91 -5.10 -8.04 -5.05
N LEU A 92 -3.88 -8.55 -5.04
CA LEU A 92 -3.55 -9.85 -5.62
C LEU A 92 -4.38 -10.99 -4.99
N ALA A 93 -4.70 -10.91 -3.70
CA ALA A 93 -5.53 -11.92 -3.04
C ALA A 93 -7.01 -11.80 -3.41
N SER A 94 -7.54 -10.59 -3.60
CA SER A 94 -8.93 -10.36 -3.96
C SER A 94 -9.21 -10.49 -5.46
N ASN A 95 -8.22 -10.23 -6.30
CA ASN A 95 -8.40 -10.12 -7.76
C ASN A 95 -7.15 -10.50 -8.57
N PRO A 96 -6.60 -11.72 -8.38
CA PRO A 96 -5.32 -12.12 -8.96
C PRO A 96 -5.27 -12.16 -10.49
N LEU A 97 -6.43 -12.23 -11.16
CA LEU A 97 -6.55 -12.35 -12.62
C LEU A 97 -7.31 -11.17 -13.25
N ALA A 98 -7.47 -10.07 -12.52
CA ALA A 98 -8.21 -8.88 -12.94
C ALA A 98 -9.64 -9.19 -13.44
N ASN A 99 -10.32 -10.16 -12.82
CA ASN A 99 -11.65 -10.63 -13.21
C ASN A 99 -12.56 -10.97 -12.01
N ALA A 100 -12.21 -10.49 -10.82
CA ALA A 100 -12.93 -10.74 -9.57
C ALA A 100 -13.40 -9.42 -8.93
N TRP A 101 -12.94 -9.11 -7.70
CA TRP A 101 -13.51 -8.02 -6.89
C TRP A 101 -12.83 -6.68 -7.19
N TYR A 102 -13.62 -5.72 -7.66
CA TYR A 102 -13.25 -4.32 -7.83
C TYR A 102 -14.48 -3.41 -7.63
N ALA A 103 -14.24 -2.12 -7.41
CA ALA A 103 -15.28 -1.10 -7.27
C ALA A 103 -15.60 -0.43 -8.62
N GLY A 104 -16.87 -0.07 -8.81
CA GLY A 104 -17.36 0.60 -10.01
C GLY A 104 -18.11 -0.34 -10.97
N GLN A 105 -18.40 0.14 -12.17
CA GLN A 105 -19.10 -0.63 -13.22
C GLN A 105 -18.20 -0.90 -14.44
N ASP A 106 -17.12 -0.13 -14.60
CA ASP A 106 -16.19 -0.25 -15.72
C ASP A 106 -15.01 -1.16 -15.31
N PRO A 107 -14.86 -2.35 -15.91
CA PRO A 107 -13.74 -3.24 -15.64
C PRO A 107 -12.41 -2.77 -16.21
N SER A 108 -12.38 -1.69 -17.01
CA SER A 108 -11.16 -1.21 -17.68
C SER A 108 -10.22 -0.47 -16.73
N PHE A 109 -10.74 0.05 -15.61
CA PHE A 109 -10.01 0.75 -14.56
C PHE A 109 -10.52 0.27 -13.20
N PRO A 110 -10.22 -0.99 -12.83
CA PRO A 110 -10.73 -1.56 -11.58
C PRO A 110 -10.09 -0.81 -10.41
N VAL A 111 -10.91 -0.16 -9.59
CA VAL A 111 -10.46 0.37 -8.29
C VAL A 111 -10.57 -0.77 -7.30
N GLU A 112 -9.45 -1.24 -6.79
CA GLU A 112 -9.40 -2.46 -5.98
C GLU A 112 -9.59 -2.16 -4.48
N ILE A 113 -9.54 -3.19 -3.64
CA ILE A 113 -9.90 -3.06 -2.22
C ILE A 113 -8.88 -2.22 -1.42
N ALA A 114 -7.63 -2.14 -1.86
CA ALA A 114 -6.62 -1.33 -1.19
C ALA A 114 -6.61 0.09 -1.77
N ASP A 115 -6.79 0.28 -3.09
CA ASP A 115 -7.01 1.58 -3.72
C ASP A 115 -8.06 2.44 -3.00
N LEU A 116 -9.21 1.86 -2.62
CA LEU A 116 -10.28 2.56 -1.90
C LEU A 116 -9.86 3.16 -0.55
N CYS A 117 -8.75 2.69 -0.01
CA CYS A 117 -8.26 3.01 1.33
C CYS A 117 -6.89 3.67 1.30
N GLU A 118 -6.48 4.18 0.14
CA GLU A 118 -5.21 4.89 0.00
C GLU A 118 -5.09 6.01 1.05
N GLY A 119 -3.99 6.00 1.79
CA GLY A 119 -3.73 7.01 2.81
C GLY A 119 -4.45 6.80 4.16
N ILE A 120 -5.24 5.74 4.33
CA ILE A 120 -5.92 5.43 5.59
C ILE A 120 -5.14 4.39 6.38
N TYR A 121 -4.69 4.76 7.59
CA TYR A 121 -3.83 3.96 8.46
C TYR A 121 -4.42 3.73 9.86
N GLY A 122 -5.57 4.34 10.16
CA GLY A 122 -6.17 4.34 11.49
C GLY A 122 -7.67 4.67 11.47
N THR A 123 -8.33 4.47 12.62
CA THR A 123 -9.78 4.73 12.78
C THR A 123 -10.11 6.18 12.46
N GLY A 124 -11.22 6.40 11.76
CA GLY A 124 -11.69 7.73 11.36
C GLY A 124 -10.88 8.39 10.23
N GLY A 125 -9.95 7.67 9.60
CA GLY A 125 -9.21 8.17 8.44
C GLY A 125 -10.09 8.42 7.20
N GLY A 126 -9.78 9.46 6.45
CA GLY A 126 -10.53 9.83 5.25
C GLY A 126 -10.22 11.25 4.80
N GLY A 127 -10.36 11.49 3.50
CA GLY A 127 -9.88 12.74 2.90
C GLY A 127 -8.39 12.91 3.14
N SER A 128 -7.98 14.02 3.77
CA SER A 128 -6.58 14.30 4.10
C SER A 128 -6.14 13.80 5.49
N TYR A 129 -7.03 13.18 6.28
CA TYR A 129 -6.71 12.67 7.60
C TYR A 129 -6.36 11.18 7.54
N THR A 130 -5.16 10.80 7.99
CA THR A 130 -4.67 9.41 7.95
C THR A 130 -5.31 8.48 8.97
N GLY A 131 -6.11 9.03 9.89
CA GLY A 131 -6.77 8.29 10.96
C GLY A 131 -5.99 8.30 12.27
N GLN A 132 -6.63 7.76 13.32
CA GLN A 132 -6.02 7.62 14.62
C GLN A 132 -5.04 6.44 14.65
N MET A 133 -3.75 6.75 14.73
CA MET A 133 -2.65 5.78 14.78
C MET A 133 -2.05 5.70 16.19
N LEU A 134 -1.24 4.68 16.45
CA LEU A 134 -0.47 4.56 17.70
C LEU A 134 0.86 5.29 17.56
N GLU A 135 1.31 5.90 18.64
CA GLU A 135 2.62 6.56 18.74
C GLU A 135 3.45 5.90 19.86
N ASP A 136 4.76 5.79 19.67
CA ASP A 136 5.70 5.35 20.70
C ASP A 136 6.33 6.55 21.44
N GLY A 137 6.99 6.31 22.57
CA GLY A 137 7.60 7.37 23.37
C GLY A 137 8.69 8.18 22.66
N ASP A 138 9.20 7.69 21.53
CA ASP A 138 10.19 8.34 20.68
C ASP A 138 9.58 9.06 19.46
N GLY A 139 8.25 9.11 19.37
CA GLY A 139 7.47 9.72 18.29
C GLY A 139 7.28 8.86 17.04
N THR A 140 7.70 7.58 17.05
CA THR A 140 7.42 6.66 15.93
C THR A 140 5.94 6.32 15.85
N THR A 141 5.39 6.32 14.63
CA THR A 141 3.97 6.02 14.39
C THR A 141 3.81 4.61 13.81
N TYR A 142 2.81 3.88 14.30
CA TYR A 142 2.52 2.51 13.87
C TYR A 142 1.05 2.14 14.07
N ASN A 143 0.58 1.09 13.40
CA ASN A 143 -0.74 0.50 13.63
C ASN A 143 -0.70 -1.02 13.86
N MET A 144 0.46 -1.66 13.65
CA MET A 144 0.66 -3.09 13.90
C MET A 144 1.95 -3.37 14.67
N LYS A 145 1.92 -4.42 15.50
CA LYS A 145 3.09 -4.98 16.17
C LYS A 145 3.38 -6.37 15.59
N GLY A 146 4.50 -6.51 14.90
CA GLY A 146 5.04 -7.82 14.54
C GLY A 146 5.87 -8.43 15.68
N ILE A 147 6.55 -9.55 15.39
CA ILE A 147 7.34 -10.29 16.39
C ILE A 147 8.53 -9.46 16.90
N ARG A 148 9.18 -8.67 16.03
CA ARG A 148 10.40 -7.89 16.37
C ARG A 148 10.37 -6.43 15.92
N ARG A 149 9.32 -6.04 15.21
CA ARG A 149 9.22 -4.77 14.47
C ARG A 149 7.80 -4.25 14.58
N LYS A 150 7.66 -2.93 14.52
CA LYS A 150 6.37 -2.27 14.39
C LYS A 150 6.17 -1.88 12.94
N PHE A 151 4.93 -1.81 12.50
CA PHE A 151 4.61 -1.46 11.12
C PHE A 151 3.47 -0.46 11.11
N LEU A 152 3.52 0.43 10.13
CA LEU A 152 2.40 1.26 9.74
C LEU A 152 2.05 0.84 8.31
N VAL A 153 0.94 0.12 8.17
CA VAL A 153 0.48 -0.35 6.86
C VAL A 153 -0.89 0.24 6.56
N GLN A 154 -1.14 0.52 5.29
CA GLN A 154 -2.45 0.98 4.86
C GLN A 154 -3.53 -0.06 5.20
N TRP A 155 -4.71 0.43 5.54
CA TRP A 155 -5.89 -0.41 5.73
C TRP A 155 -6.54 -0.77 4.39
N VAL A 156 -7.45 -1.75 4.43
CA VAL A 156 -8.15 -2.25 3.24
C VAL A 156 -9.65 -2.10 3.41
N TRP A 157 -10.36 -2.03 2.29
CA TRP A 157 -11.81 -1.89 2.28
C TRP A 157 -12.48 -3.12 2.88
N ASN A 158 -13.41 -2.89 3.81
CA ASN A 158 -14.24 -3.93 4.40
C ASN A 158 -15.72 -3.69 4.07
N HIS A 159 -16.29 -4.57 3.26
CA HIS A 159 -17.69 -4.50 2.84
C HIS A 159 -18.70 -4.67 3.99
N VAL A 160 -18.32 -5.28 5.11
CA VAL A 160 -19.21 -5.50 6.26
C VAL A 160 -19.52 -4.19 6.97
N VAL A 161 -18.50 -3.34 7.13
CA VAL A 161 -18.62 -2.03 7.78
C VAL A 161 -18.69 -0.88 6.79
N SER A 162 -18.59 -1.17 5.48
CA SER A 162 -18.55 -0.17 4.40
C SER A 162 -17.49 0.91 4.64
N TYR A 163 -16.32 0.50 5.11
CA TYR A 163 -15.24 1.40 5.49
C TYR A 163 -13.88 0.70 5.48
N CYS A 164 -12.81 1.49 5.46
CA CYS A 164 -11.44 0.99 5.57
C CYS A 164 -11.17 0.50 6.99
N THR A 165 -10.67 -0.72 7.14
CA THR A 165 -10.49 -1.34 8.46
C THR A 165 -9.18 -2.08 8.56
N GLY A 166 -8.56 -2.02 9.74
CA GLY A 166 -7.34 -2.74 10.06
C GLY A 166 -7.37 -3.37 11.46
N PRO A 167 -6.28 -4.05 11.85
CA PRO A 167 -6.25 -4.90 13.05
C PRO A 167 -6.49 -4.20 14.39
N ASN A 168 -6.30 -2.88 14.44
CA ASN A 168 -6.45 -2.04 15.64
C ASN A 168 -7.59 -1.02 15.50
N ALA A 169 -8.55 -1.27 14.61
CA ALA A 169 -9.75 -0.44 14.48
C ALA A 169 -10.56 -0.42 15.78
N LEU A 170 -10.97 0.79 16.17
CA LEU A 170 -11.75 1.06 17.39
C LEU A 170 -13.26 1.12 17.10
N ASP A 171 -13.63 1.11 15.83
CA ASP A 171 -14.94 1.37 15.25
C ASP A 171 -15.59 0.12 14.64
N GLN A 172 -15.29 -1.07 15.18
CA GLN A 172 -15.84 -2.36 14.74
C GLN A 172 -17.20 -2.69 15.37
#